data_AF-A0A8T7HSJ6-F1
#
_entry.id   AF-A0A8T7HSJ6-F1
#
_cell.length_a   1.000
_cell.length_b   1.000
_cell.length_c   1.000
_cell.angle_alpha   90.00
_cell.angle_beta   90.00
_cell.angle_gamma   90.00
#
_symmetry.space_group_name_H-M   'P 1'
#
loop_
_entity.id
_entity.type
_entity.pdbx_description
1 polymer ?
#
loop_
_entity_poly.entity_id
_entity_poly.type
_entity_poly.pdbx_seq_one_letter_code
_entity_poly.pdbx_strand_id
1 'polypeptide(L)'
;MSKKTSIKSEHKAHHITEHIASHPVEHIAEHDVGHRTEHACCETFPDPIRVGLSFGIVASSCMILLSFMAASLGWGRPLVSILGSFLLGYGATFVGAIYGGIWGFSLGFVKGYMVSKIYCLFSGCKCCPGK
;
A
#
# COMPACT_ATOMS: atom_id res chain seq x y z
N MET A 1 65.01 15.28 -23.91
CA MET A 1 63.62 15.55 -24.37
C MET A 1 62.72 14.30 -24.49
N SER A 2 63.09 13.12 -23.97
CA SER A 2 62.37 11.85 -24.23
C SER A 2 61.30 11.45 -23.19
N LYS A 3 61.32 12.01 -21.96
CA LYS A 3 60.41 11.59 -20.88
C LYS A 3 58.97 12.16 -20.96
N LYS A 4 58.77 13.34 -21.56
CA LYS A 4 57.45 14.00 -21.58
C LYS A 4 56.44 13.32 -22.51
N THR A 5 56.91 12.64 -23.56
CA THR A 5 56.07 11.91 -24.51
C THR A 5 55.56 10.59 -23.93
N SER A 6 56.37 9.89 -23.13
CA SER A 6 55.99 8.62 -22.48
C SER A 6 54.90 8.80 -21.42
N ILE A 7 54.97 9.87 -20.62
CA ILE A 7 53.95 10.16 -19.58
C ILE A 7 52.62 10.54 -20.21
N LYS A 8 52.64 11.24 -21.36
CA LYS A 8 51.42 11.67 -22.06
C LYS A 8 50.69 10.49 -22.72
N SER A 9 51.41 9.45 -23.17
CA SER A 9 50.79 8.23 -23.70
C SER A 9 50.17 7.36 -22.61
N GLU A 10 50.80 7.25 -21.44
CA GLU A 10 50.23 6.48 -20.31
C GLU A 10 48.99 7.15 -19.72
N HIS A 11 49.00 8.47 -19.56
CA HIS A 11 47.83 9.20 -19.06
C HIS A 11 46.62 9.10 -20.00
N LYS A 12 46.86 9.01 -21.32
CA LYS A 12 45.79 8.82 -22.31
C LYS A 12 45.24 7.40 -22.26
N ALA A 13 46.09 6.41 -22.08
CA ALA A 13 45.66 5.02 -21.91
C ALA A 13 44.82 4.83 -20.64
N HIS A 14 45.23 5.44 -19.52
CA HIS A 14 44.48 5.38 -18.27
C HIS A 14 43.08 6.01 -18.38
N HIS A 15 42.98 7.17 -19.03
CA HIS A 15 41.69 7.85 -19.24
C HIS A 15 40.76 7.10 -20.22
N ILE A 16 41.32 6.36 -21.19
CA ILE A 16 40.53 5.52 -22.10
C ILE A 16 40.02 4.27 -21.36
N THR A 17 40.84 3.65 -20.52
CA THR A 17 40.45 2.48 -19.73
C THR A 17 39.34 2.81 -18.73
N GLU A 18 39.38 3.96 -18.06
CA GLU A 18 38.30 4.37 -17.15
C GLU A 18 36.97 4.61 -17.87
N HIS A 19 36.99 5.24 -19.06
CA HIS A 19 35.78 5.45 -19.86
C HIS A 19 35.19 4.13 -20.40
N ILE A 20 36.04 3.17 -20.78
CA ILE A 20 35.58 1.86 -21.27
C ILE A 20 35.02 1.03 -20.10
N ALA A 21 35.52 1.20 -18.87
CA ALA A 21 35.00 0.51 -17.70
C ALA A 21 33.68 1.11 -17.18
N SER A 22 33.45 2.42 -17.34
CA SER A 22 32.23 3.08 -16.87
C SER A 22 31.00 2.76 -17.73
N HIS A 23 31.15 2.70 -19.05
CA HIS A 23 30.03 2.41 -19.98
C HIS A 23 29.26 1.10 -19.70
N PRO A 24 29.90 -0.06 -19.50
CA PRO A 24 29.18 -1.30 -19.22
C PRO A 24 28.52 -1.28 -17.82
N VAL A 25 29.10 -0.57 -16.85
CA VAL A 25 28.54 -0.46 -15.50
C VAL A 25 27.25 0.36 -15.49
N GLU A 26 27.20 1.45 -16.25
CA GLU A 26 25.97 2.25 -16.39
C GLU A 26 24.87 1.45 -17.10
N HIS A 27 25.21 0.70 -18.15
CA HIS A 27 24.25 -0.14 -18.87
C HIS A 27 23.73 -1.32 -18.03
N ILE A 28 24.56 -1.90 -17.16
CA ILE A 28 24.15 -2.95 -16.21
C ILE A 28 23.31 -2.35 -15.08
N ALA A 29 23.65 -1.14 -14.60
CA ALA A 29 22.88 -0.46 -13.57
C ALA A 29 21.47 -0.08 -14.04
N GLU A 30 21.30 0.41 -15.28
CA GLU A 30 19.97 0.69 -15.83
C GLU A 30 19.11 -0.58 -15.96
N HIS A 31 19.70 -1.71 -16.36
CA HIS A 31 18.97 -2.96 -16.54
C HIS A 31 18.58 -3.62 -15.21
N ASP A 32 19.39 -3.47 -14.16
CA ASP A 32 19.08 -3.99 -12.81
C ASP A 32 18.09 -3.10 -12.06
N VAL A 33 18.15 -1.77 -12.24
CA VAL A 33 17.21 -0.81 -11.62
C VAL A 33 15.82 -0.93 -12.23
N GLY A 34 15.70 -1.14 -13.55
CA GLY A 34 14.41 -1.36 -14.20
C GLY A 34 13.68 -2.59 -13.64
N HIS A 35 14.37 -3.72 -13.52
CA HIS A 35 13.79 -4.94 -12.98
C HIS A 35 13.48 -4.82 -11.47
N ARG A 36 14.38 -4.21 -10.69
CA ARG A 36 14.19 -4.06 -9.23
C ARG A 36 13.06 -3.09 -8.87
N THR A 37 12.82 -2.05 -9.68
CA THR A 37 11.72 -1.09 -9.46
C THR A 37 10.35 -1.68 -9.79
N GLU A 38 10.26 -2.56 -10.80
CA GLU A 38 9.02 -3.29 -11.09
C GLU A 38 8.67 -4.29 -9.96
N HIS A 39 9.67 -4.97 -9.38
CA HIS A 39 9.45 -5.90 -8.27
C HIS A 39 9.16 -5.21 -6.93
N ALA A 40 9.76 -4.05 -6.65
CA ALA A 40 9.49 -3.30 -5.41
C ALA A 40 8.02 -2.85 -5.32
N CYS A 41 7.38 -2.54 -6.45
CA CYS A 41 5.96 -2.24 -6.50
C CYS A 41 5.12 -3.48 -6.10
N CYS A 42 5.52 -4.67 -6.54
CA CYS A 42 4.78 -5.91 -6.28
C CYS A 42 4.88 -6.37 -4.82
N GLU A 43 6.02 -6.13 -4.15
CA GLU A 43 6.24 -6.48 -2.75
C GLU A 43 5.52 -5.52 -1.78
N THR A 44 5.30 -4.27 -2.19
CA THR A 44 4.71 -3.23 -1.33
C THR A 44 3.19 -3.18 -1.41
N PHE A 45 2.57 -3.64 -2.50
CA PHE A 45 1.11 -3.56 -2.66
C PHE A 45 0.40 -4.76 -2.01
N PRO A 46 -0.29 -4.58 -0.87
CA PRO A 46 -1.03 -5.65 -0.25
C PRO A 46 -2.20 -6.10 -1.13
N ASP A 47 -2.35 -7.41 -1.31
CA ASP A 47 -3.46 -8.02 -2.04
C ASP A 47 -4.80 -7.36 -1.66
N PRO A 48 -5.68 -7.05 -2.63
CA PRO A 48 -6.91 -6.30 -2.37
C PRO A 48 -7.84 -7.01 -1.37
N ILE A 49 -7.78 -8.34 -1.32
CA ILE A 49 -8.51 -9.16 -0.35
C ILE A 49 -7.94 -8.98 1.07
N ARG A 50 -6.61 -8.93 1.23
CA ARG A 50 -5.97 -8.74 2.55
C ARG A 50 -6.28 -7.36 3.13
N VAL A 51 -6.21 -6.33 2.29
CA VAL A 51 -6.56 -4.96 2.70
C VAL A 51 -8.04 -4.87 3.07
N GLY A 52 -8.92 -5.43 2.23
CA GLY A 52 -10.35 -5.50 2.50
C GLY A 52 -10.64 -6.20 3.83
N LEU A 53 -10.02 -7.36 4.07
CA LEU A 53 -10.24 -8.13 5.29
C LEU A 53 -9.80 -7.36 6.54
N SER A 54 -8.62 -6.74 6.53
CA SER A 54 -8.13 -5.94 7.64
C SER A 54 -9.05 -4.76 7.94
N PHE A 55 -9.48 -4.02 6.91
CA PHE A 55 -10.43 -2.91 7.08
C PHE A 55 -11.80 -3.38 7.57
N GLY A 56 -12.28 -4.53 7.08
CA GLY A 56 -13.55 -5.13 7.52
C GLY A 56 -13.51 -5.52 9.00
N ILE A 57 -12.44 -6.17 9.45
CA ILE A 57 -12.28 -6.59 10.86
C ILE A 57 -12.21 -5.35 11.76
N VAL A 58 -11.37 -4.37 11.42
CA VAL A 58 -11.24 -3.14 12.21
C VAL A 58 -12.57 -2.39 12.27
N ALA A 59 -13.26 -2.19 11.14
CA ALA A 59 -14.55 -1.51 11.10
C ALA A 59 -15.65 -2.25 11.90
N SER A 60 -15.71 -3.58 11.79
CA SER A 60 -16.64 -4.41 12.56
C SER A 60 -16.38 -4.30 14.06
N SER A 61 -15.12 -4.42 14.47
CA SER A 61 -14.74 -4.29 15.88
C SER A 61 -15.09 -2.92 16.44
N CYS A 62 -14.85 -1.84 15.69
CA CYS A 62 -15.25 -0.49 16.09
C CYS A 62 -16.76 -0.34 16.28
N MET A 63 -17.59 -0.89 15.37
CA MET A 63 -19.06 -0.81 15.49
C MET A 63 -19.60 -1.60 16.69
N ILE A 64 -19.05 -2.80 16.92
CA ILE A 64 -19.42 -3.63 18.07
C ILE A 64 -19.03 -2.93 19.38
N LEU A 65 -17.80 -2.43 19.47
CA LEU A 65 -17.31 -1.71 20.65
C LEU A 65 -18.10 -0.44 20.91
N LEU A 66 -18.45 0.32 19.87
CA LEU A 66 -19.24 1.54 20.00
C LEU A 66 -20.66 1.25 20.50
N SER A 67 -21.32 0.21 19.97
CA SER A 67 -22.63 -0.23 20.48
C SER A 67 -22.56 -0.73 21.92
N PHE A 68 -21.51 -1.48 22.27
CA PHE A 68 -21.30 -1.98 23.62
C PHE A 68 -21.04 -0.84 24.62
N MET A 69 -20.21 0.14 24.26
CA MET A 69 -19.95 1.34 25.06
C MET A 69 -21.22 2.19 25.24
N ALA A 70 -22.03 2.34 24.18
CA ALA A 70 -23.29 3.07 24.25
C ALA A 70 -24.34 2.36 25.12
N ALA A 71 -24.33 1.03 25.14
CA ALA A 71 -25.22 0.21 25.96
C ALA A 71 -24.82 0.23 27.45
N SER A 72 -23.52 0.04 27.74
CA SER A 72 -23.01 -0.13 29.12
C SER A 72 -22.68 1.19 29.82
N LEU A 73 -21.98 2.09 29.14
CA LEU A 73 -21.46 3.35 29.70
C LEU A 73 -22.31 4.57 29.31
N GLY A 74 -23.27 4.40 28.40
CA GLY A 74 -24.06 5.50 27.85
C GLY A 74 -23.26 6.43 26.92
N TRP A 75 -22.01 6.09 26.61
CA TRP A 75 -21.11 6.92 25.83
C TRP A 75 -21.29 6.68 24.33
N GLY A 76 -21.38 7.74 23.53
CA GLY A 76 -21.57 7.62 22.07
C GLY A 76 -23.01 7.34 21.61
N ARG A 77 -24.01 7.45 22.49
CA ARG A 77 -25.44 7.31 22.12
C ARG A 77 -25.89 8.19 20.94
N PRO A 78 -25.50 9.48 20.84
CA PRO A 78 -25.86 10.29 19.67
C PRO A 78 -25.26 9.73 18.38
N LEU A 79 -24.02 9.25 18.43
CA LEU A 79 -23.34 8.66 17.28
C LEU A 79 -24.03 7.36 16.85
N VAL A 80 -24.38 6.50 17.80
CA VAL A 80 -25.15 5.27 17.54
C VAL A 80 -26.54 5.58 16.98
N SER A 81 -27.19 6.65 17.46
CA SER A 81 -28.50 7.07 16.93
C SER A 81 -28.41 7.54 15.49
N ILE A 82 -27.39 8.34 15.14
CA ILE A 82 -27.17 8.79 13.76
C ILE A 82 -26.88 7.58 12.87
N LEU A 83 -25.98 6.69 13.31
CA LEU A 83 -25.65 5.47 12.58
C LEU A 83 -26.86 4.55 12.43
N GLY A 84 -27.72 4.42 13.45
CA GLY A 84 -28.94 3.61 13.41
C GLY A 84 -29.96 4.07 12.36
N SER A 85 -29.94 5.35 11.97
CA SER A 85 -30.75 5.86 10.87
C SER A 85 -30.27 5.37 9.50
N PHE A 86 -28.98 5.06 9.36
CA PHE A 86 -28.39 4.52 8.12
C PHE A 86 -28.30 2.99 8.12
N LEU A 87 -28.08 2.41 9.30
CA LEU A 87 -27.81 0.99 9.51
C LEU A 87 -29.04 0.36 10.16
N LEU A 88 -29.89 -0.25 9.34
CA LEU A 88 -31.09 -0.94 9.82
C LEU A 88 -30.72 -1.99 10.86
N GLY A 89 -31.35 -1.91 12.03
CA GLY A 89 -31.11 -2.80 13.17
C GLY A 89 -29.92 -2.42 14.05
N TYR A 90 -29.17 -1.35 13.73
CA TYR A 90 -28.09 -0.85 14.58
C TYR A 90 -28.63 0.01 15.72
N GLY A 91 -28.14 -0.27 16.93
CA GLY A 91 -28.57 0.44 18.13
C GLY A 91 -27.72 0.05 19.33
N ALA A 92 -27.88 0.81 20.43
CA ALA A 92 -27.14 0.61 21.68
C ALA A 92 -27.66 -0.60 22.48
N THR A 93 -27.73 -1.76 21.83
CA THR A 93 -28.17 -3.04 22.39
C THR A 93 -27.23 -4.15 21.92
N PHE A 94 -27.25 -5.29 22.60
CA PHE A 94 -26.43 -6.45 22.20
C PHE A 94 -26.77 -6.94 20.78
N VAL A 95 -28.06 -6.97 20.44
CA VAL A 95 -28.54 -7.34 19.09
C VAL A 95 -28.07 -6.29 18.07
N GLY A 96 -28.16 -5.00 18.42
CA GLY A 96 -27.67 -3.91 17.58
C GLY A 96 -26.17 -3.98 17.31
N ALA A 97 -25.37 -4.44 18.27
CA ALA A 97 -23.93 -4.65 18.07
C ALA A 97 -23.64 -5.72 17.01
N ILE A 98 -24.41 -6.81 16.96
CA ILE A 98 -24.26 -7.86 15.94
C ILE A 98 -24.57 -7.32 14.55
N TYR A 99 -25.70 -6.60 14.39
CA TYR A 99 -26.02 -5.94 13.12
C TYR A 99 -24.95 -4.92 12.72
N GLY A 100 -24.44 -4.15 13.68
CA GLY A 100 -23.33 -3.22 13.47
C GLY A 100 -22.05 -3.89 13.01
N GLY A 101 -21.72 -5.06 13.56
CA GLY A 101 -20.57 -5.86 13.15
C GLY A 101 -20.69 -6.36 11.71
N ILE A 102 -21.86 -6.87 11.31
CA ILE A 102 -22.10 -7.36 9.95
C ILE A 102 -22.00 -6.22 8.93
N TRP A 103 -22.67 -5.10 9.21
CA TRP A 103 -22.62 -3.93 8.34
C TRP A 103 -21.23 -3.29 8.32
N GLY A 104 -20.59 -3.14 9.47
CA GLY A 104 -19.24 -2.62 9.61
C GLY A 104 -18.23 -3.45 8.85
N PHE A 105 -18.32 -4.79 8.95
CA PHE A 105 -17.49 -5.70 8.18
C PHE A 105 -17.71 -5.54 6.67
N SER A 106 -18.97 -5.56 6.23
CA SER A 106 -19.31 -5.48 4.80
C SER A 106 -18.85 -4.17 4.17
N LEU A 107 -19.15 -3.04 4.81
CA LEU A 107 -18.75 -1.71 4.33
C LEU A 107 -17.24 -1.48 4.45
N GLY A 108 -16.61 -1.98 5.52
CA GLY A 108 -15.16 -1.92 5.70
C GLY A 108 -14.43 -2.73 4.63
N PHE A 109 -14.91 -3.95 4.35
CA PHE A 109 -14.34 -4.83 3.33
C PHE A 109 -14.42 -4.21 1.94
N VAL A 110 -15.60 -3.74 1.54
CA VAL A 110 -15.80 -3.11 0.22
C VAL A 110 -14.95 -1.85 0.08
N LYS A 111 -14.88 -1.01 1.12
CA LYS A 111 -14.03 0.19 1.11
C LYS A 111 -12.54 -0.15 1.02
N GLY A 112 -12.06 -1.11 1.81
CA GLY A 112 -10.66 -1.54 1.77
C GLY A 112 -10.28 -2.15 0.40
N TYR A 113 -11.17 -2.96 -0.18
CA TYR A 113 -11.00 -3.52 -1.51
C TYR A 113 -10.93 -2.42 -2.60
N MET A 114 -11.87 -1.46 -2.56
CA MET A 114 -11.87 -0.31 -3.49
C MET A 114 -10.61 0.54 -3.36
N VAL A 115 -10.17 0.84 -2.13
CA VAL A 115 -8.95 1.63 -1.87
C VAL A 115 -7.73 0.95 -2.49
N SER A 116 -7.57 -0.35 -2.30
CA SER A 116 -6.45 -1.11 -2.90
C SER A 116 -6.47 -1.04 -4.44
N LYS A 117 -7.64 -1.23 -5.07
CA LYS A 117 -7.76 -1.11 -6.54
C LYS A 117 -7.45 0.30 -7.06
N ILE A 118 -7.94 1.33 -6.36
CA ILE A 118 -7.70 2.73 -6.73
C ILE A 118 -6.21 3.05 -6.61
N TYR A 119 -5.57 2.65 -5.52
CA TYR A 119 -4.14 2.83 -5.32
C TYR A 119 -3.34 2.20 -6.46
N CYS A 120 -3.66 0.97 -6.84
CA CYS A 120 -2.98 0.33 -7.96
C CYS A 120 -3.22 1.05 -9.31
N LEU A 121 -4.44 1.55 -9.56
CA LEU A 121 -4.76 2.27 -10.79
C LEU A 121 -3.91 3.53 -10.95
N PHE A 122 -3.77 4.32 -9.88
CA PHE A 122 -2.96 5.55 -9.91
C PHE A 122 -1.46 5.29 -9.95
N SER A 123 -0.99 4.17 -9.40
CA SER A 123 0.44 3.84 -9.38
C SER A 123 0.97 3.23 -10.69
N GLY A 124 0.11 2.88 -11.66
CA GLY A 124 0.53 2.44 -12.99
C GLY A 124 1.26 1.09 -13.05
N CYS A 125 1.37 0.37 -11.93
CA CYS A 125 2.10 -0.90 -11.87
C CYS A 125 1.35 -2.05 -12.56
N LYS A 126 2.09 -2.89 -13.29
CA LYS A 126 1.54 -4.05 -14.03
C LYS A 126 1.30 -5.29 -13.16
N CYS A 127 1.86 -5.33 -11.95
CA CYS A 127 1.86 -6.52 -11.11
C CYS A 127 0.59 -6.70 -10.26
N CYS A 128 -0.38 -5.80 -10.33
CA CYS A 128 -1.60 -5.96 -9.55
C CYS A 128 -2.53 -7.02 -10.16
N PRO A 129 -3.06 -7.94 -9.34
CA PRO A 129 -4.07 -8.88 -9.79
C PRO A 129 -5.38 -8.12 -10.11
N GLY A 130 -5.81 -8.17 -11.38
CA GLY A 130 -7.07 -7.57 -11.82
C GLY A 130 -7.01 -6.59 -13.00
N LYS A 131 -5.91 -6.58 -13.76
CA LYS A 131 -5.97 -6.37 -15.22
C LYS A 131 -6.34 -7.67 -15.90
#